data_AF-A0A2D9T1M9-F1
#
_entry.id   AF-A0A2D9T1M9-F1
#
_cell.length_a   1.000
_cell.length_b   1.000
_cell.length_c   1.000
_cell.angle_alpha   90.00
_cell.angle_beta   90.00
_cell.angle_gamma   90.00
#
_symmetry.space_group_name_H-M   'P 1'
#
loop_
_entity.id
_entity.type
_entity.pdbx_description
1 polymer ?
#
loop_
_entity_poly.entity_id
_entity_poly.type
_entity_poly.pdbx_seq_one_letter_code
_entity_poly.pdbx_strand_id
1 'polypeptide(L)'
;MMKSGLPVALALTLSGFFAACGGSEEPPPDWAGGTPVASTGGTASRTPPFSELLLPLGAHQSREQLEAIAHFIRRWEQNPYVEVPENDTDMSTTAAMLAWVAESPDVHVTICPILSHLAQREGTGGDPGPALTPGYLFGMTAYLIEHPHAEPESREVQVAGMESGLRWYEAAVRAGVVTQNTFVDELLGRMRSEGGLLAWYGERRIRCGGGDEPSAPPAADGTPDAAPTSEPGVTQTQPTREEISSVFAAARPAVESCLPPGQMVQVRVTFRGSDGHPSAIEASGYPAAQDCVKAALETRLSLRPFSRAEYRVSYPYYRR
;
A
#
# COMPACT_ATOMS: atom_id res chain seq x y z
N MET A 1 61.65 -18.45 -31.63
CA MET A 1 62.72 -17.99 -30.71
C MET A 1 62.07 -17.63 -29.39
N MET A 2 62.31 -18.48 -28.39
CA MET A 2 61.86 -18.30 -27.00
C MET A 2 62.73 -17.27 -26.28
N LYS A 3 62.14 -16.48 -25.39
CA LYS A 3 62.82 -16.07 -24.14
C LYS A 3 61.79 -15.79 -23.05
N SER A 4 61.80 -16.72 -22.10
CA SER A 4 61.11 -16.78 -20.83
C SER A 4 61.65 -15.74 -19.84
N GLY A 5 60.86 -15.35 -18.83
CA GLY A 5 61.37 -14.54 -17.72
C GLY A 5 60.34 -14.00 -16.71
N LEU A 6 59.59 -14.88 -16.06
CA LEU A 6 59.20 -14.76 -14.63
C LEU A 6 60.06 -15.80 -13.89
N PRO A 7 60.36 -15.72 -12.57
CA PRO A 7 59.53 -15.13 -11.50
C PRO A 7 60.30 -14.42 -10.36
N VAL A 8 59.61 -13.61 -9.53
CA VAL A 8 59.93 -13.50 -8.10
C VAL A 8 58.64 -13.29 -7.31
N ALA A 9 58.36 -14.27 -6.45
CA ALA A 9 57.35 -14.21 -5.42
C ALA A 9 57.89 -13.39 -4.23
N LEU A 10 57.09 -12.44 -3.72
CA LEU A 10 57.31 -11.85 -2.41
C LEU A 10 56.14 -12.24 -1.52
N ALA A 11 56.35 -13.28 -0.72
CA ALA A 11 55.48 -13.66 0.39
C ALA A 11 55.85 -12.80 1.60
N LEU A 12 54.95 -11.91 1.99
CA LEU A 12 55.02 -11.17 3.25
C LEU A 12 53.99 -11.78 4.19
N THR A 13 54.46 -12.73 5.00
CA THR A 13 53.78 -13.25 6.18
C THR A 13 53.94 -12.24 7.32
N LEU A 14 52.85 -11.52 7.63
CA LEU A 14 52.70 -10.78 8.87
C LEU A 14 51.78 -11.59 9.80
N SER A 15 52.44 -12.33 10.69
CA SER A 15 51.81 -13.00 11.83
C SER A 15 51.46 -11.95 12.88
N GLY A 16 50.18 -11.60 12.99
CA GLY A 16 49.63 -10.80 14.09
C GLY A 16 48.60 -11.65 14.85
N PHE A 17 48.99 -12.11 16.04
CA PHE A 17 48.14 -12.84 16.96
C PHE A 17 47.41 -11.88 17.92
N PHE A 18 46.10 -12.13 18.07
CA PHE A 18 45.17 -11.79 19.17
C PHE A 18 44.91 -10.34 19.59
N ALA A 19 43.70 -9.87 19.26
CA ALA A 19 42.65 -9.61 20.26
C ALA A 19 41.29 -9.60 19.56
N ALA A 20 40.59 -10.74 19.61
CA ALA A 20 39.19 -10.82 19.23
C ALA A 20 38.36 -10.16 20.33
N CYS A 21 37.87 -8.95 20.10
CA CYS A 21 36.68 -8.47 20.79
C CYS A 21 35.48 -9.19 20.17
N GLY A 22 35.17 -10.37 20.71
CA GLY A 22 33.87 -10.97 20.56
C GLY A 22 32.83 -10.11 21.28
N GLY A 23 32.34 -9.09 20.59
CA GLY A 23 31.03 -8.55 20.89
C GLY A 23 30.03 -9.57 20.37
N SER A 24 29.53 -10.43 21.27
CA SER A 24 28.29 -11.16 21.02
C SER A 24 27.24 -10.10 20.69
N GLU A 25 26.81 -10.03 19.43
CA GLU A 25 25.53 -9.41 19.11
C GLU A 25 24.49 -10.20 19.91
N GLU A 26 24.01 -9.60 21.01
CA GLU A 26 22.77 -10.02 21.61
C GLU A 26 21.72 -10.04 20.50
N PRO A 27 21.04 -11.17 20.27
CA PRO A 27 19.86 -11.15 19.43
C PRO A 27 18.89 -10.09 19.99
N PRO A 28 18.19 -9.33 19.14
CA PRO A 28 17.15 -8.43 19.61
C PRO A 28 16.21 -9.21 20.53
N PRO A 29 15.73 -8.61 21.63
CA PRO A 29 15.04 -9.33 22.70
C PRO A 29 13.98 -10.25 22.12
N ASP A 30 14.20 -11.54 22.34
CA ASP A 30 13.27 -12.60 22.04
C ASP A 30 11.93 -12.29 22.70
N TRP A 31 10.94 -11.90 21.89
CA TRP A 31 9.53 -11.97 22.28
C TRP A 31 9.04 -13.43 22.35
N ALA A 32 9.93 -14.41 22.16
CA ALA A 32 9.67 -15.82 22.29
C ALA A 32 10.35 -16.37 23.55
N GLY A 33 9.57 -16.52 24.64
CA GLY A 33 9.93 -17.44 25.73
C GLY A 33 10.57 -16.83 26.96
N GLY A 34 9.94 -15.83 27.58
CA GLY A 34 10.23 -15.49 28.97
C GLY A 34 9.79 -16.63 29.91
N THR A 35 10.71 -17.13 30.73
CA THR A 35 10.42 -18.01 31.87
C THR A 35 9.42 -17.30 32.81
N PRO A 36 8.41 -18.02 33.35
CA PRO A 36 7.38 -17.40 34.16
C PRO A 36 7.96 -17.01 35.51
N VAL A 37 8.32 -15.75 35.67
CA VAL A 37 8.45 -15.12 36.99
C VAL A 37 7.04 -15.10 37.58
N ALA A 38 6.87 -15.73 38.74
CA ALA A 38 5.60 -15.77 39.46
C ALA A 38 5.17 -14.34 39.86
N SER A 39 4.45 -13.68 38.96
CA SER A 39 3.82 -12.39 39.18
C SER A 39 2.60 -12.60 40.06
N THR A 40 2.68 -12.08 41.28
CA THR A 40 1.56 -12.04 42.23
C THR A 40 0.63 -10.90 41.83
N GLY A 41 -0.52 -11.25 41.23
CA GLY A 41 -1.73 -10.41 41.26
C GLY A 41 -1.77 -9.17 40.37
N GLY A 42 -0.92 -9.05 39.35
CA GLY A 42 -1.09 -8.04 38.31
C GLY A 42 -2.25 -8.45 37.39
N THR A 43 -3.29 -7.61 37.29
CA THR A 43 -4.27 -7.68 36.19
C THR A 43 -3.50 -7.70 34.88
N ALA A 44 -3.34 -8.89 34.30
CA ALA A 44 -2.69 -9.04 33.01
C ALA A 44 -3.41 -8.12 32.02
N SER A 45 -2.67 -7.15 31.48
CA SER A 45 -3.18 -6.22 30.49
C SER A 45 -3.62 -7.05 29.28
N ARG A 46 -4.90 -7.37 29.22
CA ARG A 46 -5.48 -8.15 28.14
C ARG A 46 -5.42 -7.27 26.91
N THR A 47 -4.62 -7.65 25.91
CA THR A 47 -4.69 -7.03 24.59
C THR A 47 -6.13 -7.15 24.09
N PRO A 48 -6.81 -6.05 23.76
CA PRO A 48 -8.17 -6.12 23.23
C PRO A 48 -8.17 -6.91 21.92
N PRO A 49 -9.23 -7.68 21.64
CA PRO A 49 -9.41 -8.33 20.33
C PRO A 49 -9.45 -7.28 19.22
N PHE A 50 -9.07 -7.69 18.01
CA PHE A 50 -8.98 -6.77 16.88
C PHE A 50 -10.32 -6.14 16.50
N SER A 51 -11.41 -6.89 16.67
CA SER A 51 -12.78 -6.41 16.51
C SER A 51 -13.11 -5.27 17.50
N GLU A 52 -12.66 -5.35 18.75
CA GLU A 52 -12.89 -4.28 19.75
C GLU A 52 -12.10 -3.00 19.43
N LEU A 53 -10.97 -3.14 18.73
CA LEU A 53 -10.20 -2.00 18.26
C LEU A 53 -10.85 -1.30 17.06
N LEU A 54 -11.45 -2.05 16.13
CA LEU A 54 -11.87 -1.50 14.83
C LEU A 54 -13.39 -1.44 14.60
N LEU A 55 -14.19 -2.15 15.40
CA LEU A 55 -15.63 -2.28 15.16
C LEU A 55 -16.48 -1.59 16.24
N PRO A 56 -17.70 -1.16 15.88
CA PRO A 56 -18.28 -1.17 14.54
C PRO A 56 -17.61 -0.14 13.60
N LEU A 57 -17.52 -0.46 12.30
CA LEU A 57 -17.04 0.48 11.28
C LEU A 57 -17.92 1.73 11.26
N GLY A 58 -17.31 2.91 11.12
CA GLY A 58 -18.03 4.19 11.10
C GLY A 58 -18.35 4.77 12.48
N ALA A 59 -18.03 4.08 13.58
CA ALA A 59 -18.17 4.65 14.92
C ALA A 59 -16.91 5.42 15.35
N HIS A 60 -17.14 6.51 16.09
CA HIS A 60 -16.09 7.25 16.77
C HIS A 60 -15.35 6.36 17.78
N GLN A 61 -14.04 6.42 17.76
CA GLN A 61 -13.14 5.74 18.68
C GLN A 61 -12.71 6.68 19.79
N SER A 62 -12.54 6.14 21.00
CA SER A 62 -11.92 6.89 22.09
C SER A 62 -10.46 7.22 21.78
N ARG A 63 -9.90 8.22 22.45
CA ARG A 63 -8.49 8.59 22.29
C ARG A 63 -7.55 7.41 22.57
N GLU A 64 -7.85 6.62 23.60
CA GLU A 64 -7.10 5.42 23.97
C GLU A 64 -7.16 4.35 22.87
N GLN A 65 -8.33 4.11 22.28
CA GLN A 65 -8.47 3.20 21.14
C GLN A 65 -7.68 3.68 19.92
N LEU A 66 -7.73 4.98 19.60
CA LEU A 66 -6.93 5.54 18.50
C LEU A 66 -5.43 5.31 18.75
N GLU A 67 -4.94 5.62 19.95
CA GLU A 67 -3.53 5.38 20.30
C GLU A 67 -3.14 3.89 20.22
N ALA A 68 -4.04 2.98 20.64
CA ALA A 68 -3.85 1.54 20.48
C ALA A 68 -3.79 1.12 19.00
N ILE A 69 -4.63 1.71 18.14
CA ILE A 69 -4.60 1.49 16.69
C ILE A 69 -3.30 1.99 16.08
N ALA A 70 -2.84 3.20 16.42
CA ALA A 70 -1.56 3.72 15.94
C ALA A 70 -0.40 2.83 16.37
N HIS A 71 -0.36 2.42 17.64
CA HIS A 71 0.67 1.51 18.15
C HIS A 71 0.61 0.14 17.45
N PHE A 72 -0.59 -0.40 17.19
CA PHE A 72 -0.77 -1.61 16.39
C PHE A 72 -0.16 -1.45 15.00
N ILE A 73 -0.50 -0.37 14.28
CA ILE A 73 0.06 -0.08 12.94
C ILE A 73 1.58 -0.03 12.99
N ARG A 74 2.17 0.74 13.91
CA ARG A 74 3.65 0.89 14.01
C ARG A 74 4.37 -0.43 14.23
N ARG A 75 3.80 -1.32 15.05
CA ARG A 75 4.36 -2.67 15.22
C ARG A 75 4.19 -3.51 13.97
N TRP A 76 3.01 -3.45 13.36
CA TRP A 76 2.66 -4.29 12.22
C TRP A 76 3.43 -3.92 10.94
N GLU A 77 3.79 -2.64 10.76
CA GLU A 77 4.69 -2.17 9.69
C GLU A 77 6.04 -2.89 9.63
N GLN A 78 6.53 -3.42 10.76
CA GLN A 78 7.80 -4.15 10.82
C GLN A 78 7.72 -5.54 10.20
N ASN A 79 6.52 -6.16 10.21
CA ASN A 79 6.28 -7.48 9.66
C ASN A 79 4.80 -7.65 9.25
N PRO A 80 4.34 -6.99 8.18
CA PRO A 80 2.91 -6.94 7.82
C PRO A 80 2.34 -8.27 7.33
N TYR A 81 3.20 -9.24 7.02
CA TYR A 81 2.82 -10.56 6.51
C TYR A 81 2.81 -11.65 7.59
N VAL A 82 3.08 -11.28 8.86
CA VAL A 82 2.84 -12.19 9.98
C VAL A 82 1.34 -12.28 10.26
N GLU A 83 0.86 -13.47 10.55
CA GLU A 83 -0.49 -13.67 11.04
C GLU A 83 -0.66 -12.90 12.36
N VAL A 84 -1.80 -12.23 12.52
CA VAL A 84 -2.17 -11.54 13.76
C VAL A 84 -3.14 -12.46 14.50
N PRO A 85 -2.70 -13.20 15.53
CA PRO A 85 -3.53 -14.20 16.20
C PRO A 85 -4.81 -13.63 16.80
N GLU A 86 -4.79 -12.34 17.17
CA GLU A 86 -5.92 -11.63 17.78
C GLU A 86 -6.93 -11.11 16.75
N ASN A 87 -6.70 -11.31 15.45
CA ASN A 87 -7.64 -10.91 14.41
C ASN A 87 -8.85 -11.85 14.38
N ASP A 88 -9.86 -11.50 15.16
CA ASP A 88 -11.16 -12.14 15.24
C ASP A 88 -12.18 -11.55 14.25
N THR A 89 -11.74 -10.71 13.31
CA THR A 89 -12.58 -10.28 12.19
C THR A 89 -12.64 -11.39 11.15
N ASP A 90 -13.79 -11.57 10.50
CA ASP A 90 -13.89 -12.53 9.37
C ASP A 90 -13.12 -12.09 8.10
N MET A 91 -12.22 -11.13 8.25
CA MET A 91 -11.41 -10.50 7.21
C MET A 91 -9.92 -10.72 7.50
N SER A 92 -9.07 -10.60 6.48
CA SER A 92 -7.63 -10.47 6.73
C SER A 92 -7.36 -9.17 7.50
N THR A 93 -6.28 -9.13 8.27
CA THR A 93 -5.90 -7.94 9.06
C THR A 93 -5.83 -6.68 8.18
N THR A 94 -5.26 -6.82 6.98
CA THR A 94 -5.20 -5.74 5.97
C THR A 94 -6.57 -5.31 5.50
N ALA A 95 -7.47 -6.25 5.20
CA ALA A 95 -8.82 -5.90 4.75
C ALA A 95 -9.62 -5.20 5.86
N ALA A 96 -9.55 -5.69 7.10
CA ALA A 96 -10.20 -5.07 8.25
C ALA A 96 -9.68 -3.65 8.52
N MET A 97 -8.35 -3.46 8.51
CA MET A 97 -7.75 -2.12 8.68
C MET A 97 -8.09 -1.17 7.55
N LEU A 98 -8.03 -1.61 6.29
CA LEU A 98 -8.42 -0.77 5.14
C LEU A 98 -9.89 -0.36 5.24
N ALA A 99 -10.77 -1.29 5.64
CA ALA A 99 -12.19 -0.98 5.86
C ALA A 99 -12.38 0.03 6.98
N TRP A 100 -11.65 -0.11 8.09
CA TRP A 100 -11.68 0.86 9.19
C TRP A 100 -11.19 2.23 8.76
N VAL A 101 -10.02 2.33 8.11
CA VAL A 101 -9.48 3.61 7.62
C VAL A 101 -10.45 4.30 6.66
N ALA A 102 -11.13 3.53 5.80
CA ALA A 102 -12.07 4.09 4.83
C ALA A 102 -13.37 4.63 5.45
N GLU A 103 -13.85 4.05 6.55
CA GLU A 103 -15.10 4.43 7.20
C GLU A 103 -14.89 5.23 8.50
N SER A 104 -13.65 5.39 8.95
CA SER A 104 -13.33 6.06 10.23
C SER A 104 -13.81 7.52 10.23
N PRO A 105 -14.62 7.93 11.22
CA PRO A 105 -14.97 9.34 11.37
C PRO A 105 -13.89 10.16 12.07
N ASP A 106 -12.85 9.52 12.62
CA ASP A 106 -11.83 10.15 13.46
C ASP A 106 -10.54 10.48 12.71
N VAL A 107 -10.26 9.78 11.60
CA VAL A 107 -9.04 9.95 10.81
C VAL A 107 -9.41 10.01 9.33
N HIS A 108 -9.02 11.10 8.68
CA HIS A 108 -9.18 11.27 7.24
C HIS A 108 -7.82 11.26 6.55
N VAL A 109 -7.64 10.34 5.60
CA VAL A 109 -6.39 10.18 4.85
C VAL A 109 -6.59 10.59 3.39
N THR A 110 -5.71 11.45 2.89
CA THR A 110 -5.71 11.88 1.48
C THR A 110 -4.48 11.32 0.80
N ILE A 111 -4.66 10.38 -0.14
CA ILE A 111 -3.54 9.81 -0.90
C ILE A 111 -3.15 10.78 -2.01
N CYS A 112 -1.86 11.09 -2.11
CA CYS A 112 -1.34 11.83 -3.25
C CYS A 112 -0.90 10.86 -4.35
N PRO A 113 -1.39 11.01 -5.59
CA PRO A 113 -1.07 10.10 -6.70
C PRO A 113 0.38 10.28 -7.21
N ILE A 114 1.26 10.90 -6.44
CA ILE A 114 2.59 11.29 -6.91
C ILE A 114 3.48 10.10 -7.25
N LEU A 115 3.32 8.97 -6.56
CA LEU A 115 4.12 7.78 -6.85
C LEU A 115 3.95 7.26 -8.26
N SER A 116 2.71 7.17 -8.74
CA SER A 116 2.46 6.71 -10.11
C SER A 116 3.04 7.69 -11.13
N HIS A 117 2.96 9.00 -10.86
CA HIS A 117 3.58 10.01 -11.72
C HIS A 117 5.11 9.96 -11.69
N LEU A 118 5.73 9.78 -10.52
CA LEU A 118 7.18 9.66 -10.40
C LEU A 118 7.69 8.35 -11.02
N ALA A 119 7.02 7.22 -10.78
CA ALA A 119 7.37 5.95 -11.39
C ALA A 119 7.27 6.00 -12.92
N GLN A 120 6.29 6.72 -13.48
CA GLN A 120 6.19 6.92 -14.93
C GLN A 120 7.30 7.82 -15.51
N ARG A 121 7.72 8.84 -14.76
CA ARG A 121 8.74 9.81 -15.22
C ARG A 121 10.17 9.32 -15.02
N GLU A 122 10.43 8.67 -13.89
CA GLU A 122 11.77 8.33 -13.41
C GLU A 122 12.04 6.81 -13.46
N GLY A 123 11.00 5.98 -13.53
CA GLY A 123 11.12 4.54 -13.26
C GLY A 123 11.21 3.64 -14.49
N THR A 124 12.02 2.59 -14.36
CA THR A 124 11.89 1.32 -15.08
C THR A 124 11.47 0.25 -14.08
N GLY A 125 10.20 -0.18 -14.09
CA GLY A 125 9.74 -1.15 -13.07
C GLY A 125 8.24 -1.45 -13.01
N GLY A 126 7.41 -0.77 -13.80
CA GLY A 126 5.95 -0.90 -13.73
C GLY A 126 5.36 -0.16 -12.53
N ASP A 127 4.05 -0.30 -12.32
CA ASP A 127 3.31 0.40 -11.28
C ASP A 127 3.59 -0.19 -9.88
N PRO A 128 4.25 0.54 -8.97
CA PRO A 128 4.52 0.05 -7.62
C PRO A 128 3.29 0.15 -6.70
N GLY A 129 2.21 0.77 -7.16
CA GLY A 129 1.04 1.15 -6.37
C GLY A 129 0.50 0.04 -5.47
N PRO A 130 0.15 -1.16 -5.98
CA PRO A 130 -0.51 -2.19 -5.18
C PRO A 130 0.32 -2.68 -3.98
N ALA A 131 1.65 -2.70 -4.09
CA ALA A 131 2.53 -3.19 -3.03
C ALA A 131 2.75 -2.16 -1.90
N LEU A 132 2.72 -0.88 -2.24
CA LEU A 132 2.98 0.23 -1.31
C LEU A 132 1.70 0.74 -0.62
N THR A 133 0.55 0.65 -1.31
CA THR A 133 -0.68 1.36 -0.92
C THR A 133 -1.15 1.06 0.51
N PRO A 134 -1.22 -0.20 0.98
CA PRO A 134 -1.66 -0.47 2.35
C PRO A 134 -0.76 0.18 3.40
N GLY A 135 0.56 -0.03 3.30
CA GLY A 135 1.52 0.61 4.19
C GLY A 135 1.47 2.13 4.10
N TYR A 136 1.29 2.68 2.89
CA TYR A 136 1.13 4.11 2.70
C TYR A 136 -0.04 4.66 3.53
N LEU A 137 -1.22 4.08 3.36
CA LEU A 137 -2.44 4.46 4.08
C LEU A 137 -2.28 4.33 5.60
N PHE A 138 -1.73 3.21 6.07
CA PHE A 138 -1.59 2.97 7.50
C PHE A 138 -0.55 3.89 8.15
N GLY A 139 0.57 4.18 7.48
CA GLY A 139 1.56 5.14 7.96
C GLY A 139 0.99 6.55 8.14
N MET A 140 0.19 7.02 7.17
CA MET A 140 -0.51 8.32 7.29
C MET A 140 -1.52 8.29 8.43
N THR A 141 -2.28 7.20 8.54
CA THR A 141 -3.28 7.01 9.60
C THR A 141 -2.65 7.08 10.99
N ALA A 142 -1.59 6.29 11.24
CA ALA A 142 -0.88 6.31 12.51
C ALA A 142 -0.31 7.70 12.82
N TYR A 143 0.26 8.37 11.82
CA TYR A 143 0.80 9.72 11.99
C TYR A 143 -0.28 10.73 12.40
N LEU A 144 -1.44 10.71 11.76
CA LEU A 144 -2.56 11.62 12.07
C LEU A 144 -3.14 11.36 13.46
N ILE A 145 -3.15 10.11 13.91
CA ILE A 145 -3.52 9.76 15.29
C ILE A 145 -2.49 10.32 16.28
N GLU A 146 -1.19 10.15 16.00
CA GLU A 146 -0.10 10.64 16.84
C GLU A 146 -0.06 12.19 16.87
N HIS A 147 -0.52 12.84 15.80
CA HIS A 147 -0.47 14.28 15.58
C HIS A 147 -1.86 14.81 15.15
N PRO A 148 -2.85 14.90 16.06
CA PRO A 148 -4.24 15.22 15.71
C PRO A 148 -4.48 16.63 15.14
N HIS A 149 -3.44 17.48 15.11
CA HIS A 149 -3.49 18.82 14.52
C HIS A 149 -2.77 18.89 13.16
N ALA A 150 -2.24 17.78 12.65
CA ALA A 150 -1.61 17.75 11.33
C ALA A 150 -2.69 17.79 10.24
N GLU A 151 -2.45 18.61 9.21
CA GLU A 151 -3.29 18.63 8.03
C GLU A 151 -3.10 17.31 7.23
N PRO A 152 -4.16 16.61 6.81
CA PRO A 152 -4.05 15.35 6.06
C PRO A 152 -3.21 15.43 4.78
N GLU A 153 -3.19 16.60 4.16
CA GLU A 153 -2.44 16.89 2.93
C GLU A 153 -1.03 17.45 3.21
N SER A 154 -0.65 17.60 4.48
CA SER A 154 0.68 18.08 4.84
C SER A 154 1.75 17.11 4.34
N ARG A 155 2.89 17.68 3.96
CA ARG A 155 4.05 16.91 3.49
C ARG A 155 4.48 15.87 4.53
N GLU A 156 4.39 16.21 5.80
CA GLU A 156 4.78 15.38 6.93
C GLU A 156 3.93 14.10 7.00
N VAL A 157 2.60 14.21 6.85
CA VAL A 157 1.69 13.05 6.76
C VAL A 157 2.06 12.17 5.57
N GLN A 158 2.31 12.79 4.41
CA GLN A 158 2.62 12.08 3.16
C GLN A 158 3.96 11.35 3.23
N VAL A 159 4.97 11.96 3.87
CA VAL A 159 6.26 11.34 4.13
C VAL A 159 6.11 10.16 5.09
N ALA A 160 5.38 10.34 6.20
CA ALA A 160 5.15 9.26 7.16
C ALA A 160 4.46 8.06 6.52
N GLY A 161 3.49 8.34 5.66
CA GLY A 161 2.90 7.34 4.81
C GLY A 161 3.90 6.67 3.86
N MET A 162 4.66 7.45 3.09
CA MET A 162 5.62 6.91 2.11
C MET A 162 6.62 5.96 2.76
N GLU A 163 7.20 6.37 3.88
CA GLU A 163 8.18 5.58 4.61
C GLU A 163 7.58 4.27 5.14
N SER A 164 6.34 4.30 5.60
CA SER A 164 5.60 3.10 5.99
C SER A 164 5.33 2.18 4.80
N GLY A 165 4.88 2.74 3.66
CA GLY A 165 4.71 2.01 2.41
C GLY A 165 6.00 1.31 1.98
N LEU A 166 7.15 1.99 2.05
CA LEU A 166 8.45 1.42 1.68
C LEU A 166 8.88 0.25 2.58
N ARG A 167 8.64 0.33 3.89
CA ARG A 167 8.85 -0.80 4.81
C ARG A 167 7.93 -1.98 4.46
N TRP A 168 6.69 -1.68 4.09
CA TRP A 168 5.72 -2.69 3.67
C TRP A 168 6.17 -3.41 2.40
N TYR A 169 6.62 -2.66 1.39
CA TYR A 169 7.16 -3.21 0.16
C TYR A 169 8.41 -4.05 0.42
N GLU A 170 9.32 -3.61 1.28
CA GLU A 170 10.48 -4.42 1.65
C GLU A 170 10.06 -5.76 2.26
N ALA A 171 9.10 -5.74 3.18
CA ALA A 171 8.56 -6.96 3.77
C ALA A 171 7.89 -7.85 2.72
N ALA A 172 7.19 -7.26 1.74
CA ALA A 172 6.53 -7.96 0.65
C ALA A 172 7.53 -8.68 -0.26
N VAL A 173 8.63 -8.01 -0.62
CA VAL A 173 9.73 -8.60 -1.38
C VAL A 173 10.36 -9.75 -0.62
N ARG A 174 10.64 -9.56 0.68
CA ARG A 174 11.23 -10.59 1.55
C ARG A 174 10.34 -11.83 1.68
N ALA A 175 9.01 -11.62 1.74
CA ALA A 175 8.02 -12.69 1.79
C ALA A 175 7.73 -13.33 0.42
N GLY A 176 8.32 -12.83 -0.67
CA GLY A 176 8.06 -13.32 -2.03
C GLY A 176 6.67 -13.00 -2.58
N VAL A 177 5.97 -12.03 -1.97
CA VAL A 177 4.62 -11.61 -2.37
C VAL A 177 4.66 -10.72 -3.62
N VAL A 178 5.74 -9.95 -3.77
CA VAL A 178 5.97 -9.07 -4.93
C VAL A 178 7.41 -9.20 -5.42
N THR A 179 7.63 -8.91 -6.70
CA THR A 179 8.97 -8.81 -7.27
C THR A 179 9.59 -7.46 -6.95
N GLN A 180 10.92 -7.39 -6.96
CA GLN A 180 11.65 -6.14 -6.83
C GLN A 180 11.25 -5.13 -7.93
N ASN A 181 11.25 -3.85 -7.56
CA ASN A 181 10.99 -2.71 -8.41
C ASN A 181 12.12 -1.70 -8.17
N THR A 182 12.93 -1.48 -9.20
CA THR A 182 14.14 -0.64 -9.11
C THR A 182 13.86 0.76 -8.57
N PHE A 183 12.77 1.40 -9.00
CA PHE A 183 12.41 2.74 -8.52
C PHE A 183 12.10 2.76 -7.02
N VAL A 184 11.35 1.75 -6.55
CA VAL A 184 11.01 1.64 -5.12
C VAL A 184 12.25 1.28 -4.29
N ASP A 185 13.12 0.41 -4.81
CA ASP A 185 14.38 0.03 -4.18
C ASP A 185 15.32 1.24 -4.02
N GLU A 186 15.40 2.11 -5.02
CA GLU A 186 16.16 3.37 -4.96
C GLU A 186 15.59 4.33 -3.90
N LEU A 187 14.26 4.47 -3.84
CA LEU A 187 13.60 5.32 -2.84
C LEU A 187 13.79 4.77 -1.41
N LEU A 188 13.73 3.45 -1.24
CA LEU A 188 14.04 2.77 0.02
C LEU A 188 15.50 2.99 0.43
N GLY A 189 16.44 2.89 -0.51
CA GLY A 189 17.85 3.17 -0.29
C GLY A 189 18.07 4.60 0.19
N ARG A 190 17.40 5.57 -0.46
CA ARG A 190 17.43 6.98 -0.08
C ARG A 190 16.92 7.22 1.34
N MET A 191 15.75 6.68 1.67
CA MET A 191 15.15 6.79 3.01
C MET A 191 16.15 6.37 4.10
N ARG A 192 16.92 5.29 3.86
CA ARG A 192 17.92 4.80 4.82
C ARG A 192 19.17 5.68 4.88
N SER A 193 19.70 6.11 3.74
CA SER A 193 20.94 6.90 3.70
C SER A 193 20.75 8.32 4.21
N GLU A 194 19.55 8.89 4.06
CA GLU A 194 19.26 10.28 4.43
C GLU A 194 18.52 10.40 5.78
N GLY A 195 18.19 9.27 6.42
CA GLY A 195 17.46 9.26 7.70
C GLY A 195 15.97 9.62 7.58
N GLY A 196 15.40 9.48 6.38
CA GLY A 196 14.00 9.77 6.06
C GLY A 196 13.83 10.39 4.68
N LEU A 197 12.58 10.67 4.29
CA LEU A 197 12.23 11.26 2.99
C LEU A 197 11.79 12.72 3.06
N LEU A 198 11.74 13.32 4.25
CA LEU A 198 11.21 14.67 4.42
C LEU A 198 11.97 15.73 3.60
N ALA A 199 13.31 15.67 3.59
CA ALA A 199 14.15 16.57 2.81
C ALA A 199 13.91 16.41 1.31
N TRP A 200 13.94 15.16 0.82
CA TRP A 200 13.68 14.81 -0.58
C TRP A 200 12.30 15.28 -1.07
N TYR A 201 11.25 15.14 -0.24
CA TYR A 201 9.92 15.68 -0.53
C TYR A 201 9.94 17.21 -0.65
N GLY A 202 10.69 17.89 0.22
CA GLY A 202 10.86 19.34 0.20
C GLY A 202 11.57 19.85 -1.06
N GLU A 203 12.66 19.21 -1.45
CA GLU A 203 13.44 19.56 -2.64
C GLU A 203 12.62 19.45 -3.93
N ARG A 204 11.82 18.40 -4.05
CA ARG A 204 10.93 18.15 -5.19
C ARG A 204 9.65 19.00 -5.17
N ARG A 205 9.43 19.78 -4.09
CA ARG A 205 8.23 20.60 -3.90
C ARG A 205 6.95 19.79 -4.09
N ILE A 206 6.95 18.55 -3.61
CA ILE A 206 5.80 17.65 -3.67
C ILE A 206 4.66 18.30 -2.87
N ARG A 207 3.55 18.59 -3.54
CA ARG A 207 2.34 19.13 -2.91
C ARG A 207 1.17 18.19 -3.14
N CYS A 208 0.35 18.11 -2.10
CA CYS A 208 -0.89 17.39 -2.05
C CYS A 208 -2.04 18.40 -1.96
N GLY A 209 -3.21 18.08 -2.51
CA GLY A 209 -4.39 18.97 -2.41
C GLY A 209 -4.45 20.14 -3.39
N GLY A 210 -3.52 20.25 -4.34
CA GLY A 210 -3.61 21.23 -5.42
C GLY A 210 -4.49 20.68 -6.55
N GLY A 211 -5.71 21.18 -6.70
CA GLY A 211 -6.52 21.00 -7.91
C GLY A 211 -5.89 21.63 -9.16
N ASP A 212 -4.79 22.36 -8.98
CA ASP A 212 -3.93 22.84 -10.05
C ASP A 212 -2.88 21.77 -10.33
N GLU A 213 -3.11 21.02 -11.42
CA GLU A 213 -2.11 20.19 -12.08
C GLU A 213 -0.73 20.87 -11.99
N PRO A 214 0.34 20.17 -11.56
CA PRO A 214 1.66 20.77 -11.47
C PRO A 214 2.03 21.27 -12.86
N SER A 215 1.84 22.58 -13.07
CA SER A 215 2.10 23.25 -14.33
C SER A 215 3.50 22.85 -14.74
N ALA A 216 3.59 22.19 -15.90
CA ALA A 216 4.87 21.80 -16.46
C ALA A 216 5.87 22.96 -16.30
N PRO A 217 7.14 22.70 -15.96
CA PRO A 217 8.13 23.76 -15.95
C PRO A 217 8.00 24.54 -17.27
N PRO A 218 7.90 25.89 -17.23
CA PRO A 218 7.53 26.67 -18.40
C PRO A 218 8.41 26.24 -19.56
N ALA A 219 7.78 25.67 -20.60
CA ALA A 219 8.48 25.36 -21.82
C ALA A 219 9.16 26.64 -22.29
N ALA A 220 10.46 26.57 -22.56
CA ALA A 220 11.27 27.75 -22.87
C ALA A 220 10.91 28.42 -24.21
N ASP A 221 9.89 27.94 -24.92
CA ASP A 221 9.51 28.41 -26.25
C ASP A 221 8.12 29.04 -26.23
N GLY A 222 8.09 30.37 -26.34
CA GLY A 222 6.90 31.22 -26.31
C GLY A 222 6.00 31.09 -27.55
N THR A 223 5.46 29.91 -27.80
CA THR A 223 4.43 29.71 -28.83
C THR A 223 3.05 29.83 -28.18
N PRO A 224 2.21 30.81 -28.57
CA PRO A 224 0.86 30.93 -28.05
C PRO A 224 -0.02 29.80 -28.59
N ASP A 225 -0.39 28.85 -27.74
CA ASP A 225 -1.29 27.75 -28.09
C ASP A 225 -2.74 28.22 -28.24
N ALA A 226 -3.37 27.73 -29.31
CA ALA A 226 -4.77 27.97 -29.62
C ALA A 226 -5.67 27.24 -28.61
N ALA A 227 -6.68 27.94 -28.08
CA ALA A 227 -7.60 27.44 -27.07
C ALA A 227 -8.36 26.18 -27.55
N PRO A 228 -8.48 25.13 -26.72
CA PRO A 228 -9.27 23.95 -27.06
C PRO A 228 -10.76 24.28 -27.06
N THR A 229 -11.44 23.97 -28.16
CA THR A 229 -12.90 23.97 -28.28
C THR A 229 -13.49 22.84 -27.45
N SER A 230 -14.23 23.19 -26.39
CA SER A 230 -14.97 22.28 -25.53
C SER A 230 -16.29 21.83 -26.18
N GLU A 231 -16.53 20.52 -26.24
CA GLU A 231 -17.83 19.95 -26.63
C GLU A 231 -18.88 20.17 -25.53
N PRO A 232 -20.16 20.41 -25.88
CA PRO A 232 -21.20 20.67 -24.90
C PRO A 232 -21.62 19.41 -24.11
N GLY A 233 -21.27 19.39 -22.83
CA GLY A 233 -22.16 19.08 -21.70
C GLY A 233 -22.81 17.69 -21.64
N VAL A 234 -22.03 16.60 -21.60
CA VAL A 234 -22.51 15.32 -21.05
C VAL A 234 -22.32 15.35 -19.53
N THR A 235 -23.41 15.50 -18.77
CA THR A 235 -23.37 15.35 -17.31
C THR A 235 -23.06 13.90 -16.97
N GLN A 236 -21.83 13.62 -16.51
CA GLN A 236 -21.47 12.31 -15.97
C GLN A 236 -22.10 12.16 -14.58
N THR A 237 -23.11 11.32 -14.46
CA THR A 237 -23.63 10.90 -13.15
C THR A 237 -22.68 9.84 -12.57
N GLN A 238 -22.14 10.10 -11.39
CA GLN A 238 -21.36 9.11 -10.65
C GLN A 238 -22.29 8.00 -10.12
N PRO A 239 -21.85 6.72 -10.12
CA PRO A 239 -22.62 5.64 -9.52
C PRO A 239 -22.79 5.87 -8.02
N THR A 240 -23.96 5.52 -7.51
CA THR A 240 -24.32 5.59 -6.09
C THR A 240 -23.57 4.52 -5.29
N ARG A 241 -23.46 4.74 -3.97
CA ARG A 241 -22.88 3.76 -3.04
C ARG A 241 -23.58 2.39 -3.12
N GLU A 242 -24.90 2.39 -3.29
CA GLU A 242 -25.72 1.18 -3.40
C GLU A 242 -25.43 0.40 -4.68
N GLU A 243 -25.28 1.09 -5.83
CA GLU A 243 -24.89 0.46 -7.09
C GLU A 243 -23.51 -0.18 -6.99
N ILE A 244 -22.53 0.53 -6.41
CA ILE A 244 -21.19 0.00 -6.17
C ILE A 244 -21.25 -1.24 -5.27
N SER A 245 -21.96 -1.17 -4.13
CA SER A 245 -22.13 -2.29 -3.20
C SER A 245 -22.80 -3.51 -3.87
N SER A 246 -23.77 -3.30 -4.75
CA SER A 246 -24.43 -4.40 -5.47
C SER A 246 -23.47 -5.15 -6.40
N VAL A 247 -22.58 -4.43 -7.09
CA VAL A 247 -21.54 -5.02 -7.95
C VAL A 247 -20.55 -5.83 -7.12
N PHE A 248 -20.13 -5.31 -5.96
CA PHE A 248 -19.27 -6.05 -5.03
C PHE A 248 -19.93 -7.34 -4.52
N ALA A 249 -21.21 -7.29 -4.15
CA ALA A 249 -21.96 -8.46 -3.70
C ALA A 249 -22.07 -9.53 -4.81
N ALA A 250 -22.24 -9.11 -6.06
CA ALA A 250 -22.30 -10.02 -7.21
C ALA A 250 -20.93 -10.61 -7.59
N ALA A 251 -19.86 -9.82 -7.45
CA ALA A 251 -18.49 -10.18 -7.82
C ALA A 251 -17.85 -11.19 -6.88
N ARG A 252 -18.11 -11.08 -5.57
CA ARG A 252 -17.45 -11.90 -4.56
C ARG A 252 -17.54 -13.41 -4.82
N PRO A 253 -18.72 -14.02 -5.03
CA PRO A 253 -18.79 -15.47 -5.20
C PRO A 253 -18.25 -15.91 -6.57
N ALA A 254 -18.20 -15.00 -7.57
CA ALA A 254 -17.57 -15.27 -8.85
C ALA A 254 -16.04 -15.37 -8.68
N VAL A 255 -15.44 -14.38 -8.02
CA VAL A 255 -14.01 -14.36 -7.65
C VAL A 255 -13.66 -15.59 -6.81
N GLU A 256 -14.44 -15.90 -5.78
CA GLU A 256 -14.23 -17.07 -4.90
C GLU A 256 -14.25 -18.41 -5.65
N SER A 257 -15.12 -18.54 -6.66
CA SER A 257 -15.23 -19.77 -7.45
C SER A 257 -14.13 -19.93 -8.51
N CYS A 258 -13.57 -18.81 -8.96
CA CYS A 258 -12.66 -18.76 -10.10
C CYS A 258 -11.18 -18.66 -9.72
N LEU A 259 -10.86 -18.20 -8.51
CA LEU A 259 -9.49 -17.98 -8.07
C LEU A 259 -9.04 -19.02 -7.04
N PRO A 260 -7.82 -19.57 -7.19
CA PRO A 260 -7.16 -20.26 -6.10
C PRO A 260 -7.02 -19.32 -4.87
N PRO A 261 -6.98 -19.87 -3.66
CA PRO A 261 -6.61 -19.10 -2.46
C PRO A 261 -5.31 -18.32 -2.67
N GLY A 262 -5.28 -17.06 -2.22
CA GLY A 262 -4.08 -16.20 -2.24
C GLY A 262 -3.79 -15.50 -3.57
N GLN A 263 -4.64 -15.64 -4.58
CA GLN A 263 -4.52 -14.95 -5.86
C GLN A 263 -5.35 -13.66 -5.88
N MET A 264 -4.79 -12.59 -6.45
CA MET A 264 -5.50 -11.32 -6.63
C MET A 264 -6.00 -11.16 -8.06
N VAL A 265 -7.20 -10.58 -8.20
CA VAL A 265 -7.76 -10.14 -9.49
C VAL A 265 -8.28 -8.72 -9.35
N GLN A 266 -7.98 -7.88 -10.33
CA GLN A 266 -8.56 -6.55 -10.42
C GLN A 266 -9.76 -6.63 -11.34
N VAL A 267 -10.91 -6.11 -10.91
CA VAL A 267 -12.16 -6.16 -11.68
C VAL A 267 -12.62 -4.74 -11.98
N ARG A 268 -12.34 -4.26 -13.19
CA ARG A 268 -12.86 -2.98 -13.68
C ARG A 268 -14.31 -3.17 -14.12
N VAL A 269 -15.23 -2.42 -13.51
CA VAL A 269 -16.63 -2.40 -13.92
C VAL A 269 -16.95 -1.01 -14.45
N THR A 270 -17.31 -0.98 -15.72
CA THR A 270 -17.64 0.22 -16.48
C THR A 270 -19.15 0.37 -16.44
N PHE A 271 -19.65 1.49 -15.91
CA PHE A 271 -21.09 1.81 -15.87
C PHE A 271 -21.41 2.79 -16.98
N ARG A 272 -22.53 2.59 -17.67
CA ARG A 272 -22.88 3.50 -18.76
C ARG A 272 -24.36 3.79 -18.85
N GLY A 273 -24.69 5.09 -18.86
CA GLY A 273 -26.05 5.58 -18.94
C GLY A 273 -26.52 6.13 -17.59
N SER A 274 -27.72 6.68 -17.57
CA SER A 274 -28.39 7.14 -16.34
C SER A 274 -29.14 6.00 -15.62
N ASP A 275 -29.07 4.78 -16.13
CA ASP A 275 -29.83 3.61 -15.66
C ASP A 275 -29.06 2.73 -14.67
N GLY A 276 -27.83 3.10 -14.31
CA GLY A 276 -27.07 2.42 -13.25
C GLY A 276 -26.52 1.04 -13.63
N HIS A 277 -26.73 0.60 -14.87
CA HIS A 277 -26.33 -0.74 -15.30
C HIS A 277 -24.86 -0.79 -15.75
N PRO A 278 -24.11 -1.84 -15.37
CA PRO A 278 -22.76 -2.08 -15.89
C PRO A 278 -22.82 -2.42 -17.38
N SER A 279 -21.94 -1.81 -18.16
CA SER A 279 -21.85 -1.96 -19.62
C SER A 279 -20.63 -2.77 -20.07
N ALA A 280 -19.58 -2.81 -19.26
CA ALA A 280 -18.42 -3.65 -19.52
C ALA A 280 -17.74 -4.07 -18.22
N ILE A 281 -17.13 -5.26 -18.26
CA ILE A 281 -16.39 -5.84 -17.15
C ILE A 281 -15.06 -6.32 -17.70
N GLU A 282 -13.98 -5.82 -17.13
CA GLU A 282 -12.62 -6.28 -17.42
C GLU A 282 -12.03 -6.86 -16.13
N ALA A 283 -11.50 -8.07 -16.23
CA ALA A 283 -10.70 -8.65 -15.17
C ALA A 283 -9.23 -8.60 -15.61
N SER A 284 -8.34 -8.08 -14.76
CA SER A 284 -6.89 -8.08 -14.96
C SER A 284 -6.18 -8.79 -13.81
N GLY A 285 -5.02 -9.40 -14.08
CA GLY A 285 -4.32 -10.29 -13.15
C GLY A 285 -4.06 -11.65 -13.79
N TYR A 286 -4.34 -12.75 -13.09
CA TYR A 286 -4.02 -14.10 -13.54
C TYR A 286 -4.84 -14.52 -14.78
N PRO A 287 -4.22 -14.81 -15.95
CA PRO A 287 -4.94 -15.03 -17.22
C PRO A 287 -6.04 -16.10 -17.14
N ALA A 288 -5.77 -17.22 -16.45
CA ALA A 288 -6.74 -18.31 -16.29
C ALA A 288 -7.96 -17.92 -15.43
N ALA A 289 -7.82 -16.92 -14.54
CA ALA A 289 -8.91 -16.43 -13.72
C ALA A 289 -9.71 -15.31 -14.39
N GLN A 290 -9.11 -14.56 -15.33
CA GLN A 290 -9.77 -13.43 -16.00
C GLN A 290 -11.04 -13.86 -16.73
N ASP A 291 -10.95 -14.91 -17.57
CA ASP A 291 -12.08 -15.39 -18.35
C ASP A 291 -13.20 -15.96 -17.46
N CYS A 292 -12.83 -16.67 -16.38
CA CYS A 292 -13.78 -17.22 -15.43
C CYS A 292 -14.51 -16.11 -14.66
N VAL A 293 -13.77 -15.15 -14.09
CA VAL A 293 -14.33 -14.03 -13.33
C VAL A 293 -15.22 -13.17 -14.22
N LYS A 294 -14.78 -12.87 -15.44
CA LYS A 294 -15.57 -12.14 -16.43
C LYS A 294 -16.86 -12.88 -16.77
N ALA A 295 -16.80 -14.16 -17.16
CA ALA A 295 -17.99 -14.93 -17.53
C ALA A 295 -19.00 -15.04 -16.38
N ALA A 296 -18.51 -15.27 -15.15
CA ALA A 296 -19.35 -15.36 -13.96
C ALA A 296 -20.03 -14.01 -13.63
N LEU A 297 -19.32 -12.90 -13.82
CA LEU A 297 -19.85 -11.56 -13.64
C LEU A 297 -20.86 -11.17 -14.73
N GLU A 298 -20.57 -11.46 -16.00
CA GLU A 298 -21.48 -11.21 -17.12
C GLU A 298 -22.81 -11.95 -16.94
N THR A 299 -22.74 -13.21 -16.47
CA THR A 299 -23.92 -14.03 -16.17
C THR A 299 -24.78 -13.42 -15.05
N ARG A 300 -24.15 -12.82 -14.04
CA ARG A 300 -24.86 -12.30 -12.86
C ARG A 300 -25.35 -10.87 -13.03
N LEU A 301 -24.62 -10.04 -13.78
CA LEU A 301 -24.90 -8.62 -13.92
C LEU A 301 -25.78 -8.30 -15.14
N SER A 302 -26.17 -9.28 -15.96
CA SER A 302 -27.07 -9.12 -17.11
C SER A 302 -26.70 -7.92 -18.00
N LEU A 303 -25.48 -7.94 -18.56
CA LEU A 303 -24.96 -6.83 -19.37
C LEU A 303 -25.85 -6.53 -20.59
N ARG A 304 -26.08 -5.24 -20.87
CA ARG A 304 -26.67 -4.77 -22.13
C ARG A 304 -25.60 -4.06 -22.99
N PRO A 305 -25.60 -4.24 -24.32
CA PRO A 305 -24.60 -3.61 -25.19
C PRO A 305 -24.81 -2.09 -25.35
N PHE A 306 -23.74 -1.42 -25.82
CA PHE A 306 -23.58 -0.02 -26.30
C PHE A 306 -22.91 0.99 -25.35
N SER A 307 -21.73 1.55 -25.74
CA SER A 307 -21.19 2.90 -25.39
C SER A 307 -20.51 3.26 -24.05
N ARG A 308 -19.98 4.47 -23.78
CA ARG A 308 -18.90 4.67 -22.78
C ARG A 308 -19.11 5.68 -21.61
N ALA A 309 -18.76 5.26 -20.39
CA ALA A 309 -18.20 6.04 -19.26
C ALA A 309 -17.41 5.05 -18.36
N GLU A 310 -16.24 5.40 -17.82
CA GLU A 310 -15.26 4.44 -17.26
C GLU A 310 -15.10 4.54 -15.73
N TYR A 311 -15.15 3.40 -15.02
CA TYR A 311 -14.91 3.32 -13.58
C TYR A 311 -14.02 2.11 -13.24
N ARG A 312 -13.14 2.24 -12.24
CA ARG A 312 -12.16 1.21 -11.85
C ARG A 312 -12.41 0.73 -10.42
N VAL A 313 -12.59 -0.58 -10.25
CA VAL A 313 -12.71 -1.23 -8.95
C VAL A 313 -11.57 -2.27 -8.84
N SER A 314 -10.96 -2.41 -7.66
CA SER A 314 -9.85 -3.37 -7.44
C SER A 314 -10.19 -4.29 -6.28
N TYR A 315 -9.92 -5.59 -6.42
CA TYR A 315 -10.36 -6.61 -5.47
C TYR A 315 -9.15 -7.36 -4.86
N PRO A 316 -8.78 -7.11 -3.60
CA PRO A 316 -7.89 -8.01 -2.89
C PRO A 316 -8.71 -9.20 -2.37
N TYR A 317 -8.48 -10.40 -2.91
CA TYR A 317 -9.11 -11.63 -2.41
C TYR A 317 -8.10 -12.46 -1.62
N TYR A 318 -8.42 -12.71 -0.34
CA TYR A 318 -7.69 -13.63 0.54
C TYR A 318 -8.70 -14.64 1.08
N ARG A 319 -8.48 -15.93 0.82
CA ARG A 319 -9.22 -17.03 1.44
C ARG A 319 -8.38 -17.58 2.60
N ARG A 320 -9.00 -17.81 3.77
CA ARG A 320 -8.41 -18.54 4.89
C ARG A 320 -7.91 -19.91 4.45
#